data_AF-A0A8H3LY28-F1
#
_entry.id   AF-A0A8H3LY28-F1
#
_cell.length_a   1.000
_cell.length_b   1.000
_cell.length_c   1.000
_cell.angle_alpha   90.00
_cell.angle_beta   90.00
_cell.angle_gamma   90.00
#
_symmetry.space_group_name_H-M   'P 1'
#
loop_
_entity.id
_entity.type
_entity.pdbx_description
1 polymer ?
#
loop_
_entity_poly.entity_id
_entity_poly.type
_entity_poly.pdbx_seq_one_letter_code
_entity_poly.pdbx_strand_id
1 'polypeptide(L)'
;MQTGFARFISCLDSYLDLLDSFTIIVWFSDIAISIDSEESNDYISDKGLCYGQALLLAEVLTDPPLNLALIKWYDFKSKRNLYLYGCPHLKLIELYNFVAIESIYSVVHIVP
;
A
#
# COMPACT_ATOMS: atom_id res chain seq x y z
N MET A 1 -2.46 -18.54 8.72
CA MET A 1 -1.98 -17.21 8.28
C MET A 1 -2.73 -16.05 8.94
N GLN A 2 -4.01 -16.21 9.35
CA GLN A 2 -4.81 -15.15 9.99
C GLN A 2 -4.34 -14.69 11.37
N THR A 3 -3.64 -15.52 12.14
CA THR A 3 -3.23 -15.21 13.53
C THR A 3 -2.11 -14.18 13.63
N GLY A 4 -1.25 -14.06 12.62
CA GLY A 4 -0.11 -13.13 12.63
C GLY A 4 -0.51 -11.69 12.37
N PHE A 5 -1.25 -11.45 11.29
CA PHE A 5 -1.69 -10.11 10.91
C PHE A 5 -2.67 -9.51 11.92
N ALA A 6 -3.64 -10.29 12.40
CA ALA A 6 -4.56 -9.83 13.44
C ALA A 6 -3.83 -9.46 14.74
N ARG A 7 -2.78 -10.21 15.11
CA ARG A 7 -1.94 -9.90 16.27
C ARG A 7 -1.08 -8.65 16.03
N PHE A 8 -0.57 -8.46 14.81
CA PHE A 8 0.13 -7.24 14.43
C PHE A 8 -0.78 -6.01 14.56
N ILE A 9 -2.01 -6.06 14.04
CA ILE A 9 -3.00 -4.98 14.19
C ILE A 9 -3.29 -4.71 15.65
N SER A 10 -3.56 -5.74 16.45
CA SER A 10 -3.83 -5.56 17.88
C SER A 10 -2.64 -4.93 18.61
N CYS A 11 -1.41 -5.32 18.29
CA CYS A 11 -0.21 -4.71 18.87
C CYS A 11 -0.02 -3.27 18.40
N LEU A 12 -0.31 -2.98 17.13
CA LEU A 12 -0.21 -1.63 16.56
C LEU A 12 -1.26 -0.70 17.18
N ASP A 13 -2.52 -1.13 17.28
CA ASP A 13 -3.59 -0.40 17.96
C ASP A 13 -3.19 -0.13 19.42
N SER A 14 -2.77 -1.16 20.18
CA SER A 14 -2.34 -0.96 21.57
C SER A 14 -1.13 -0.03 21.72
N TYR A 15 -0.20 -0.04 20.76
CA TYR A 15 0.95 0.87 20.76
C TYR A 15 0.55 2.31 20.44
N LEU A 16 -0.41 2.50 19.53
CA LEU A 16 -0.86 3.82 19.10
C LEU A 16 -1.88 4.43 20.07
N ASP A 17 -2.69 3.63 20.75
CA ASP A 17 -3.54 4.05 21.87
C ASP A 17 -2.69 4.69 22.99
N LEU A 18 -1.44 4.24 23.18
CA LEU A 18 -0.51 4.85 24.13
C LEU A 18 0.02 6.22 23.68
N LEU A 19 -0.16 6.60 22.41
CA LEU A 19 0.33 7.85 21.86
C LEU A 19 -0.73 8.96 21.84
N ASP A 20 -1.98 8.70 22.26
CA ASP A 20 -3.10 9.66 22.38
C ASP A 20 -3.41 10.50 21.12
N SER A 21 -2.82 10.19 19.97
CA SER A 21 -2.74 11.11 18.82
C SER A 21 -2.87 10.44 17.44
N PHE A 22 -3.57 9.30 17.35
CA PHE A 22 -3.68 8.55 16.09
C PHE A 22 -5.09 7.97 15.88
N THR A 23 -5.52 7.88 14.62
CA THR A 23 -6.74 7.15 14.20
C THR A 23 -6.39 6.09 13.18
N ILE A 24 -6.79 4.82 13.38
CA ILE A 24 -6.63 3.74 12.40
C ILE A 24 -7.98 3.25 11.89
N ILE A 25 -8.07 3.06 10.58
CA ILE A 25 -9.20 2.41 9.92
C ILE A 25 -8.67 1.23 9.12
N VAL A 26 -9.22 0.04 9.35
CA VAL A 26 -8.96 -1.12 8.50
C VAL A 26 -9.65 -0.95 7.16
N TRP A 27 -8.88 -1.01 6.07
CA TRP A 27 -9.38 -0.82 4.72
C TRP A 27 -8.72 -1.83 3.80
N PHE A 28 -9.50 -2.69 3.13
CA PHE A 28 -8.99 -3.63 2.14
C PHE A 28 -9.44 -3.23 0.74
N SER A 29 -8.52 -2.75 -0.09
CA SER A 29 -8.77 -2.49 -1.51
C SER A 29 -7.47 -2.56 -2.29
N ASP A 30 -7.55 -3.02 -3.54
CA ASP A 30 -6.46 -2.85 -4.47
C ASP A 30 -6.46 -1.40 -4.96
N ILE A 31 -5.28 -0.79 -5.00
CA ILE A 31 -5.09 0.61 -5.36
C ILE A 31 -3.93 0.76 -6.33
N ALA A 32 -4.01 1.79 -7.16
CA ALA A 32 -2.88 2.32 -7.93
C ALA A 32 -2.29 3.50 -7.18
N ILE A 33 -0.96 3.56 -7.13
CA ILE A 33 -0.18 4.57 -6.41
C ILE A 33 0.75 5.22 -7.42
N SER A 34 0.73 6.55 -7.48
CA SER A 34 1.68 7.29 -8.32
C SER A 34 3.05 7.30 -7.66
N ILE A 35 4.08 7.00 -8.44
CA ILE A 35 5.46 7.17 -7.99
C ILE A 35 5.91 8.59 -8.28
N ASP A 36 6.55 9.21 -7.30
CA ASP A 36 7.25 10.47 -7.48
C ASP A 36 8.42 10.31 -8.46
N SER A 37 8.66 11.31 -9.30
CA SER A 37 9.66 11.22 -10.37
C SER A 37 11.07 10.89 -9.85
N GLU A 38 11.39 11.27 -8.62
CA GLU A 38 12.67 10.99 -7.97
C GLU A 38 12.86 9.50 -7.66
N GLU A 39 11.80 8.79 -7.27
CA GLU A 39 11.83 7.36 -6.93
C GLU A 39 11.55 6.45 -8.13
N SER A 40 11.16 7.04 -9.27
CA SER A 40 10.74 6.30 -10.47
C SER A 40 11.79 5.35 -11.06
N ASN A 41 13.08 5.59 -10.78
CA ASN A 41 14.18 4.76 -11.28
C ASN A 41 14.42 3.49 -10.45
N ASP A 42 13.91 3.45 -9.21
CA ASP A 42 14.18 2.35 -8.29
C ASP A 42 13.20 1.18 -8.50
N TYR A 43 12.08 1.43 -9.18
CA TYR A 43 10.98 0.47 -9.34
C TYR A 43 10.50 0.35 -10.80
N ILE A 44 10.12 -0.86 -11.20
CA ILE A 44 9.42 -1.07 -12.48
C ILE A 44 7.96 -0.70 -12.27
N SER A 45 7.50 0.35 -12.96
CA SER A 45 6.12 0.85 -12.88
C SER A 45 5.35 0.63 -14.18
N ASP A 46 4.02 0.63 -14.10
CA ASP A 46 3.13 0.73 -15.24
C ASP A 46 2.82 2.20 -15.49
N LYS A 47 3.57 2.82 -16.42
CA LYS A 47 3.38 4.24 -16.81
C LYS A 47 3.42 5.20 -15.60
N GLY A 48 4.32 4.94 -14.65
CA GLY A 48 4.46 5.74 -13.42
C GLY A 48 3.55 5.31 -12.27
N LEU A 49 2.75 4.24 -12.44
CA LEU A 49 1.91 3.67 -11.40
C LEU A 49 2.48 2.36 -10.86
N CYS A 50 2.42 2.22 -9.54
CA CYS A 50 2.58 0.95 -8.84
C CYS A 50 1.24 0.50 -8.28
N TYR A 51 1.15 -0.79 -7.96
CA TYR A 51 -0.09 -1.39 -7.47
C TYR A 51 0.13 -1.99 -6.09
N GLY A 52 -0.85 -1.83 -5.22
CA GLY A 52 -0.78 -2.31 -3.85
C GLY A 52 -2.16 -2.64 -3.30
N GLN A 53 -2.21 -3.52 -2.32
CA GLN A 53 -3.38 -3.73 -1.51
C GLN A 53 -3.26 -2.83 -0.27
N ALA A 54 -4.11 -1.82 -0.18
CA ALA A 54 -4.27 -1.08 1.07
C ALA A 54 -4.84 -2.04 2.13
N LEU A 55 -4.26 -2.00 3.32
CA LEU A 55 -4.67 -2.82 4.46
C LEU A 55 -5.22 -1.97 5.61
N LEU A 56 -4.66 -0.77 5.80
CA LEU A 56 -4.98 0.16 6.87
C LEU A 56 -4.81 1.60 6.37
N LEU A 57 -5.66 2.50 6.85
CA LEU A 57 -5.43 3.93 6.82
C LEU A 57 -5.12 4.39 8.24
N ALA A 58 -4.15 5.27 8.39
CA ALA A 58 -3.74 5.85 9.65
C ALA A 58 -3.64 7.37 9.51
N GLU A 59 -4.32 8.09 10.39
CA GLU A 59 -4.13 9.53 10.57
C GLU A 59 -3.29 9.75 11.83
N VAL A 60 -2.19 10.47 11.67
CA VAL A 60 -1.28 10.85 12.74
C VAL A 60 -1.51 12.33 13.05
N LEU A 61 -1.91 12.65 14.28
CA LEU A 61 -2.16 14.02 14.72
C LEU A 61 -0.85 14.75 15.06
N THR A 62 -0.03 14.96 14.04
CA THR A 62 1.11 15.90 14.07
C THR A 62 0.68 17.29 13.59
N ASP A 63 1.58 18.27 13.63
CA ASP A 63 1.38 19.59 13.03
C ASP A 63 2.34 19.77 11.84
N PRO A 64 1.90 19.58 10.58
CA PRO A 64 0.54 19.22 10.11
C PRO A 64 0.22 17.72 10.27
N PRO A 65 -1.07 17.31 10.21
CA PRO A 65 -1.46 15.91 10.34
C PRO A 65 -0.95 15.08 9.16
N LEU A 66 -0.48 13.87 9.45
CA LEU A 66 0.08 12.97 8.45
C LEU A 66 -0.88 11.82 8.19
N ASN A 67 -1.36 11.72 6.96
CA ASN A 67 -2.31 10.72 6.51
C ASN A 67 -1.59 9.62 5.72
N LEU A 68 -1.52 8.41 6.28
CA LEU A 68 -0.77 7.28 5.75
C LEU A 68 -1.67 6.09 5.44
N ALA A 69 -1.27 5.27 4.48
CA ALA A 69 -1.86 3.98 4.19
C ALA A 69 -0.79 2.88 4.30
N LEU A 70 -1.08 1.79 5.02
CA LEU A 70 -0.24 0.59 4.99
C LEU A 70 -0.58 -0.22 3.74
N ILE A 71 0.40 -0.39 2.87
CA ILE A 71 0.26 -1.07 1.59
C ILE A 71 1.03 -2.38 1.61
N LYS A 72 0.40 -3.43 1.08
CA LYS A 72 1.08 -4.64 0.63
C LYS A 72 1.25 -4.61 -0.88
N TRP A 73 2.47 -4.68 -1.37
CA TRP A 73 2.76 -4.37 -2.77
C TRP A 73 2.49 -5.54 -3.73
N TYR A 74 2.12 -5.17 -4.96
CA TYR A 74 2.22 -6.04 -6.12
C TYR A 74 3.51 -5.74 -6.88
N ASP A 75 4.14 -6.79 -7.41
CA ASP A 75 5.26 -6.70 -8.33
C ASP A 75 4.92 -7.43 -9.63
N PHE A 76 5.61 -7.11 -10.72
CA PHE A 76 5.46 -7.84 -11.96
C PHE A 76 5.86 -9.31 -11.76
N LYS A 77 5.02 -10.22 -12.27
CA LYS A 77 5.30 -11.67 -12.25
C LYS A 77 6.60 -12.00 -12.97
N SER A 78 6.92 -11.24 -14.02
CA SER A 78 8.12 -11.42 -14.84
C SER A 78 8.67 -10.07 -15.29
N LYS A 79 9.99 -9.90 -15.22
CA LYS A 79 10.68 -8.72 -15.79
C LYS A 79 10.69 -8.71 -17.33
N ARG A 80 10.38 -9.84 -17.97
CA ARG A 80 10.38 -9.98 -19.44
C ARG A 80 8.99 -9.84 -20.05
N ASN A 81 7.98 -10.39 -19.37
CA ASN A 81 6.58 -10.38 -19.79
C ASN A 81 5.77 -9.58 -18.78
N LEU A 82 5.89 -8.25 -18.88
CA LEU A 82 5.24 -7.33 -17.94
C LEU A 82 3.72 -7.29 -18.13
N TYR A 83 3.24 -7.54 -19.35
CA TYR A 83 1.82 -7.43 -19.70
C TYR A 83 1.25 -8.76 -20.22
N LEU A 84 0.01 -9.04 -19.84
CA LEU A 84 -0.79 -10.15 -20.33
C LEU A 84 -2.14 -9.59 -20.81
N TYR A 85 -2.48 -9.83 -22.08
CA TYR A 85 -3.68 -9.25 -22.73
C TYR A 85 -3.78 -7.71 -22.65
N GLY A 86 -2.64 -7.01 -22.57
CA GLY A 86 -2.59 -5.55 -22.45
C GLY A 86 -2.72 -5.03 -21.02
N CYS A 87 -2.86 -5.91 -20.02
CA CYS A 87 -2.92 -5.55 -18.60
C CYS A 87 -1.61 -5.92 -17.88
N PRO A 88 -1.17 -5.18 -16.85
CA PRO A 88 -0.03 -5.55 -16.03
C PRO A 88 -0.19 -6.94 -15.42
N HIS A 89 0.82 -7.80 -15.57
CA HIS A 89 0.81 -9.16 -15.03
C HIS A 89 1.51 -9.17 -13.68
N LEU A 90 0.70 -9.11 -12.62
CA LEU A 90 1.18 -8.84 -11.27
C LEU A 90 1.10 -10.07 -10.35
N LYS A 91 1.92 -10.06 -9.29
CA LYS A 91 1.88 -10.97 -8.15
C LYS A 91 1.95 -10.14 -6.86
N LEU A 92 1.17 -10.53 -5.87
CA LEU A 92 1.27 -9.95 -4.53
C LEU A 92 2.57 -10.45 -3.87
N ILE A 93 3.36 -9.55 -3.28
CA ILE A 93 4.62 -9.87 -2.59
C ILE A 93 4.53 -9.56 -1.10
N GLU A 94 5.45 -10.09 -0.30
CA GLU A 94 5.53 -9.84 1.15
C GLU A 94 6.33 -8.57 1.48
N LEU A 95 6.12 -7.51 0.70
CA LEU A 95 6.68 -6.19 0.95
C LEU A 95 5.56 -5.27 1.45
N TYR A 96 5.81 -4.60 2.57
CA TYR A 96 4.85 -3.72 3.23
C TYR A 96 5.49 -2.38 3.54
N ASN A 97 4.84 -1.29 3.14
CA ASN A 97 5.30 0.07 3.44
C ASN A 97 4.11 0.99 3.72
N PHE A 98 4.37 2.03 4.50
CA PHE A 98 3.46 3.16 4.58
C PHE A 98 3.70 4.10 3.40
N VAL A 99 2.62 4.56 2.78
CA VAL A 99 2.63 5.61 1.77
C VAL A 99 1.71 6.74 2.22
N ALA A 100 1.97 7.97 1.77
CA ALA A 100 1.04 9.06 1.99
C ALA A 100 -0.26 8.79 1.20
N ILE A 101 -1.42 9.08 1.81
CA ILE A 101 -2.72 8.87 1.14
C ILE A 101 -2.83 9.70 -0.14
N GLU A 102 -2.18 10.86 -0.20
CA GLU A 102 -2.12 11.73 -1.39
C GLU A 102 -1.42 11.09 -2.59
N SER A 103 -0.55 10.09 -2.38
CA SER A 103 0.09 9.34 -3.47
C SER A 103 -0.84 8.27 -4.06
N ILE A 104 -1.99 8.00 -3.45
CA ILE A 104 -2.97 7.03 -3.96
C ILE A 104 -3.68 7.67 -5.15
N TYR A 105 -3.44 7.14 -6.35
CA TYR A 105 -4.02 7.63 -7.58
C TYR A 105 -5.49 7.21 -7.74
N SER A 106 -5.80 5.93 -7.50
CA SER A 106 -7.17 5.41 -7.61
C SER A 106 -7.34 4.04 -6.95
N VAL A 107 -8.58 3.66 -6.66
CA VAL A 107 -8.95 2.27 -6.37
C VAL A 107 -9.04 1.49 -7.69
N VAL A 108 -8.46 0.30 -7.72
CA VAL A 108 -8.46 -0.59 -8.89
C VAL A 108 -9.04 -1.96 -8.52
N HIS A 109 -9.27 -2.79 -9.54
CA HIS A 109 -9.68 -4.17 -9.35
C HIS A 109 -8.66 -5.10 -10.00
N ILE A 110 -8.03 -5.97 -9.19
CA ILE A 110 -7.06 -6.95 -9.68
C ILE A 110 -7.74 -8.31 -9.82
N VAL A 111 -7.67 -8.88 -11.03
CA VAL A 111 -8.23 -10.20 -11.34
C VAL A 111 -7.15 -11.27 -11.08
N PRO A 112 -7.45 -12.33 -10.28
CA PRO A 112 -6.49 -13.40 -9.94
C PRO A 112 -5.94 -14.21 -11.12
#